data_AF-A0A9X9S3R1-F1
#
_entry.id   AF-A0A9X9S3R1-F1
#
_cell.length_a   1.000
_cell.length_b   1.000
_cell.length_c   1.000
_cell.angle_alpha   90.00
_cell.angle_beta   90.00
_cell.angle_gamma   90.00
#
_symmetry.space_group_name_H-M   'P 1'
#
loop_
_entity.id
_entity.type
_entity.pdbx_description
1 polymer ?
#
loop_
_entity_poly.entity_id
_entity_poly.type
_entity_poly.pdbx_seq_one_letter_code
_entity_poly.pdbx_strand_id
1 'polypeptide(L)'
;MKQIPGKKLKAADIAEMTGLSEEQVHDIAHRHGNRISSRQVGRIQVYDERAADVFTAIADEEQKKQAGQKTAQTRHSEELRKHKGKPAPASRLSSISKTREDENTVQKQKITAGHGSVPNHLIQTVAMQGQQFSRFADRITSLEEKMVRDREEFGERIDRLERQVAAIQEQMEAVDTWITHVDSQLDQNDTRITRLAEETHTWTEYVRDELAWLRLSWWKRRQQK
;
A
#
# COMPACT_ATOMS: atom_id res chain seq x y z
N MET A 1 20.83 -22.14 -16.82
CA MET A 1 20.56 -21.29 -18.00
C MET A 1 21.89 -20.70 -18.47
N LYS A 2 22.18 -20.74 -19.78
CA LYS A 2 23.46 -20.24 -20.33
C LYS A 2 23.48 -18.72 -20.26
N GLN A 3 24.46 -18.15 -19.55
CA GLN A 3 24.74 -16.72 -19.51
C GLN A 3 25.23 -16.27 -20.89
N ILE A 4 24.58 -15.27 -21.47
CA ILE A 4 25.00 -14.64 -22.73
C ILE A 4 25.80 -13.40 -22.33
N PRO A 5 27.14 -13.40 -22.51
CA PRO A 5 27.99 -12.33 -22.01
C PRO A 5 27.69 -11.02 -22.74
N GLY A 6 27.42 -9.95 -21.98
CA GLY A 6 27.22 -8.59 -22.49
C GLY A 6 25.76 -8.16 -22.69
N LYS A 7 24.77 -8.95 -22.26
CA LYS A 7 23.36 -8.53 -22.31
C LYS A 7 23.06 -7.59 -21.15
N LYS A 8 22.60 -6.37 -21.47
CA LYS A 8 22.13 -5.43 -20.47
C LYS A 8 20.77 -5.88 -19.93
N LEU A 9 20.62 -5.95 -18.62
CA LEU A 9 19.46 -6.54 -17.95
C LEU A 9 18.44 -5.46 -17.60
N LYS A 10 17.15 -5.74 -17.82
CA LYS A 10 16.04 -4.93 -17.27
C LYS A 10 15.67 -5.43 -15.87
N ALA A 11 14.90 -4.63 -15.14
CA ALA A 11 14.36 -5.04 -13.82
C ALA A 11 13.60 -6.38 -13.90
N ALA A 12 12.79 -6.58 -14.94
CA ALA A 12 12.10 -7.85 -15.19
C ALA A 12 13.06 -9.05 -15.42
N ASP A 13 14.17 -8.86 -16.15
CA ASP A 13 15.16 -9.92 -16.37
C ASP A 13 15.85 -10.30 -15.05
N ILE A 14 16.11 -9.31 -14.19
CA ILE A 14 16.70 -9.53 -12.86
C ILE A 14 15.72 -10.24 -11.94
N ALA A 15 14.43 -9.86 -11.96
CA ALA A 15 13.38 -10.53 -11.21
C ALA A 15 13.31 -12.02 -11.57
N GLU A 16 13.35 -12.35 -12.87
CA GLU A 16 13.36 -13.73 -13.35
C GLU A 16 14.62 -14.50 -12.91
N MET A 17 15.80 -13.87 -12.97
CA MET A 17 17.06 -14.51 -12.59
C MET A 17 17.24 -14.70 -11.08
N THR A 18 16.66 -13.81 -10.28
CA THR A 18 16.89 -13.78 -8.81
C THR A 18 15.72 -14.34 -8.01
N GLY A 19 14.55 -14.53 -8.63
CA GLY A 19 13.32 -14.94 -7.94
C GLY A 19 12.69 -13.84 -7.07
N LEU A 20 13.17 -12.61 -7.19
CA LEU A 20 12.61 -11.42 -6.52
C LEU A 20 11.45 -10.86 -7.34
N SER A 21 10.49 -10.20 -6.69
CA SER A 21 9.47 -9.46 -7.43
C SER A 21 10.05 -8.21 -8.10
N GLU A 22 9.48 -7.78 -9.23
CA GLU A 22 9.94 -6.56 -9.93
C GLU A 22 9.89 -5.32 -9.02
N GLU A 23 8.90 -5.25 -8.13
CA GLU A 23 8.79 -4.22 -7.11
C GLU A 23 9.95 -4.25 -6.10
N GLN A 24 10.36 -5.44 -5.65
CA GLN A 24 11.52 -5.59 -4.77
C GLN A 24 12.83 -5.17 -5.45
N VAL A 25 12.98 -5.48 -6.74
CA VAL A 25 14.14 -5.04 -7.53
C VAL A 25 14.16 -3.51 -7.64
N HIS A 26 13.01 -2.87 -7.87
CA HIS A 26 12.92 -1.41 -7.88
C HIS A 26 13.19 -0.77 -6.52
N ASP A 27 12.66 -1.33 -5.44
CA ASP A 27 12.90 -0.87 -4.07
C ASP A 27 14.38 -0.96 -3.70
N ILE A 28 15.02 -2.09 -4.01
CA ILE A 28 16.45 -2.31 -3.76
C ILE A 28 17.28 -1.35 -4.62
N ALA A 29 16.91 -1.14 -5.89
CA ALA A 29 17.59 -0.19 -6.77
C ALA A 29 17.50 1.25 -6.25
N HIS A 30 16.34 1.65 -5.71
CA HIS A 30 16.15 2.98 -5.11
C HIS A 30 16.94 3.15 -3.81
N ARG A 31 16.95 2.14 -2.93
CA ARG A 31 17.63 2.22 -1.63
C ARG A 31 19.14 2.05 -1.72
N HIS A 32 19.61 1.27 -2.70
CA HIS A 32 21.02 0.89 -2.87
C HIS A 32 21.59 1.31 -4.22
N GLY A 33 21.13 2.45 -4.77
CA GLY A 33 21.57 2.98 -6.07
C GLY A 33 23.08 3.21 -6.20
N ASN A 34 23.81 3.35 -5.08
CA ASN A 34 25.27 3.51 -5.06
C ASN A 34 26.03 2.18 -5.19
N ARG A 35 25.38 1.03 -4.93
CA ARG A 35 25.98 -0.31 -5.00
C ARG A 35 25.71 -0.99 -6.35
N ILE A 36 24.75 -0.50 -7.12
CA ILE A 36 24.27 -1.11 -8.35
C ILE A 36 24.61 -0.18 -9.51
N SER A 37 25.45 -0.62 -10.44
CA SER A 37 25.70 0.12 -11.68
C SER A 37 24.45 0.06 -12.57
N SER A 38 23.74 1.18 -12.63
CA SER A 38 22.59 1.36 -13.52
C SER A 38 22.86 2.47 -14.52
N ARG A 39 22.34 2.29 -15.73
CA ARG A 39 22.35 3.29 -16.79
C ARG A 39 20.92 3.51 -17.25
N GLN A 40 20.45 4.75 -17.15
CA GLN A 40 19.16 5.11 -17.70
C GLN A 40 19.24 5.19 -19.22
N VAL A 41 18.40 4.42 -19.91
CA VAL A 41 18.24 4.45 -21.36
C VAL A 41 16.79 4.84 -21.66
N GLY A 42 16.58 6.14 -21.91
CA GLY A 42 15.23 6.70 -22.07
C GLY A 42 14.42 6.60 -20.76
N ARG A 43 13.27 5.91 -20.82
CA ARG A 43 12.39 5.69 -19.67
C ARG A 43 12.69 4.42 -18.88
N ILE A 44 13.68 3.62 -19.31
CA ILE A 44 13.97 2.32 -18.74
C ILE A 44 15.33 2.37 -18.04
N GLN A 45 15.39 1.90 -16.79
CA GLN A 45 16.66 1.66 -16.09
C GLN A 45 17.21 0.31 -16.54
N VAL A 46 18.46 0.34 -16.98
CA VAL A 46 19.16 -0.83 -17.51
C VAL A 46 20.37 -1.08 -16.63
N TYR A 47 20.57 -2.34 -16.27
CA TYR A 47 21.57 -2.78 -15.32
C TYR A 47 22.64 -3.62 -16.01
N ASP A 48 23.85 -3.59 -15.45
CA ASP A 48 24.93 -4.45 -15.92
C ASP A 48 24.68 -5.92 -15.57
N GLU A 49 25.33 -6.83 -16.28
CA GLU A 49 25.15 -8.29 -16.13
C GLU A 49 25.43 -8.78 -14.69
N ARG A 50 26.36 -8.12 -13.99
CA ARG A 50 26.69 -8.42 -12.58
C ARG A 50 25.67 -7.89 -11.57
N ALA A 51 24.69 -7.11 -12.02
CA ALA A 51 23.70 -6.52 -11.11
C ALA A 51 22.84 -7.59 -10.45
N ALA A 52 22.51 -8.68 -11.14
CA ALA A 52 21.71 -9.77 -10.57
C ALA A 52 22.37 -10.37 -9.31
N ASP A 53 23.69 -10.58 -9.33
CA ASP A 53 24.45 -11.07 -8.17
C ASP A 53 24.50 -10.06 -7.02
N VAL A 54 24.48 -8.77 -7.34
CA VAL A 54 24.42 -7.69 -6.34
C VAL A 54 23.03 -7.59 -5.72
N PHE A 55 21.96 -7.77 -6.50
CA PHE A 55 20.58 -7.79 -6.03
C PHE A 55 20.33 -8.98 -5.09
N THR A 56 20.82 -10.18 -5.42
CA THR A 56 20.72 -11.35 -4.52
C THR A 56 21.53 -11.14 -3.24
N ALA A 57 22.75 -10.61 -3.32
CA ALA A 57 23.56 -10.32 -2.15
C ALA A 57 22.89 -9.29 -1.21
N ILE A 58 22.26 -8.26 -1.76
CA ILE A 58 21.52 -7.27 -0.97
C ILE A 58 20.26 -7.88 -0.35
N ALA A 59 19.49 -8.67 -1.11
CA ALA A 59 18.31 -9.34 -0.59
C ALA A 59 18.65 -10.31 0.56
N ASP A 60 19.75 -11.05 0.43
CA ASP A 60 20.26 -11.93 1.49
C ASP A 60 20.74 -11.15 2.72
N GLU A 61 21.41 -10.01 2.54
CA GLU A 61 21.77 -9.09 3.62
C GLU A 61 20.53 -8.54 4.34
N GLU A 62 19.48 -8.17 3.61
CA GLU A 62 18.24 -7.64 4.18
C GLU A 62 17.44 -8.71 4.92
N GLN A 63 17.36 -9.94 4.39
CA GLN A 63 16.76 -11.07 5.10
C GLN A 63 17.52 -11.40 6.39
N LYS A 64 18.86 -11.35 6.38
CA LYS A 64 19.68 -11.55 7.58
C LYS A 64 19.51 -10.42 8.61
N LYS A 65 19.36 -9.16 8.17
CA LYS A 65 19.07 -8.03 9.06
C LYS A 65 17.67 -8.12 9.67
N GLN A 66 16.67 -8.55 8.92
CA GLN A 66 15.32 -8.79 9.44
C GLN A 66 15.25 -10.00 10.40
N ALA A 67 16.01 -11.07 10.15
CA ALA A 67 16.14 -12.20 11.07
C ALA A 67 16.89 -11.82 12.38
N GLY A 68 17.89 -10.94 12.29
CA GLY A 68 18.60 -10.38 13.45
C GLY A 68 17.75 -9.40 14.27
N GLN A 69 16.90 -8.60 13.64
CA GLN A 69 15.97 -7.72 14.35
C GLN A 69 14.82 -8.47 15.02
N LYS A 70 14.32 -9.56 14.42
CA LYS A 70 13.33 -10.43 15.07
C LYS A 70 13.89 -11.13 16.31
N THR A 71 15.17 -11.56 16.30
CA THR A 71 15.79 -12.18 17.48
C THR A 71 16.17 -11.18 18.59
N ALA A 72 16.38 -9.90 18.27
CA ALA A 72 16.59 -8.85 19.29
C ALA A 72 15.28 -8.37 19.96
N GLN A 73 14.15 -8.36 19.24
CA GLN A 73 12.84 -8.02 19.82
C GLN A 73 12.21 -9.16 20.62
N THR A 74 12.48 -10.43 20.28
CA THR A 74 11.98 -11.56 21.07
C THR A 74 12.74 -11.75 22.39
N ARG A 75 14.04 -11.40 22.47
CA ARG A 75 14.81 -11.50 23.73
C ARG A 75 14.42 -10.46 24.79
N HIS A 76 13.99 -9.26 24.39
CA HIS A 76 13.48 -8.27 25.35
C HIS A 76 12.05 -8.56 25.85
N SER A 77 11.32 -9.42 25.14
CA SER A 77 9.93 -9.77 25.45
C SER A 77 9.80 -11.03 26.33
N GLU A 78 10.84 -11.86 26.39
CA GLU A 78 10.82 -13.15 27.11
C GLU A 78 11.53 -13.12 28.48
N GLU A 79 12.36 -12.10 28.75
CA GLU A 79 12.94 -11.87 30.09
C GLU A 79 11.97 -11.21 31.10
N LEU A 80 10.85 -10.64 30.64
CA LEU A 80 9.86 -9.97 31.50
C LEU A 80 8.75 -10.89 32.05
N ARG A 81 8.77 -12.20 31.73
CA ARG A 81 7.73 -13.15 32.18
C ARG A 81 8.13 -14.07 33.35
N LYS A 82 9.33 -13.91 33.95
CA LYS A 82 9.81 -14.81 35.02
C LYS A 82 10.03 -14.21 36.41
N HIS A 83 9.56 -13.00 36.70
CA HIS A 83 9.56 -12.46 38.06
C HIS A 83 8.17 -11.99 38.50
N LYS A 84 7.32 -12.94 38.90
CA LYS A 84 6.13 -12.70 39.72
C LYS A 84 6.47 -13.08 41.16
N GLY A 85 6.76 -12.09 41.99
CA GLY A 85 6.98 -12.31 43.42
C GLY A 85 7.52 -11.10 44.18
N LYS A 86 6.59 -10.32 44.77
CA LYS A 86 6.71 -9.30 45.83
C LYS A 86 6.65 -7.82 45.42
N PRO A 87 6.01 -6.98 46.26
CA PRO A 87 5.36 -5.74 45.83
C PRO A 87 6.33 -4.56 45.88
N ALA A 88 6.23 -3.68 44.90
CA ALA A 88 6.96 -2.42 44.82
C ALA A 88 5.96 -1.26 44.63
N PRO A 89 6.34 -0.05 45.06
CA PRO A 89 5.45 0.91 45.70
C PRO A 89 4.65 1.76 44.71
N ALA A 90 3.57 2.32 45.25
CA ALA A 90 2.67 3.24 44.60
C ALA A 90 3.40 4.35 43.83
N SER A 91 2.88 4.55 42.62
CA SER A 91 3.16 5.60 41.66
C SER A 91 3.28 7.00 42.28
N ARG A 92 4.38 7.69 41.97
CA ARG A 92 4.72 9.07 42.33
C ARG A 92 3.94 10.11 41.51
N LEU A 93 2.61 10.04 41.50
CA LEU A 93 1.77 10.96 40.72
C LEU A 93 0.57 11.55 41.49
N SER A 94 0.53 11.45 42.82
CA SER A 94 -0.59 11.96 43.64
C SER A 94 -0.31 13.23 44.45
N SER A 95 0.74 14.01 44.14
CA SER A 95 1.18 15.11 45.02
C SER A 95 0.98 16.54 44.48
N ILE A 96 0.16 16.78 43.44
CA ILE A 96 -0.05 18.15 42.89
C ILE A 96 -1.54 18.52 42.83
N SER A 97 -2.32 18.14 43.85
CA SER A 97 -3.73 18.54 43.91
C SER A 97 -4.22 18.82 45.33
N LYS A 98 -3.38 19.41 46.19
CA LYS A 98 -3.79 19.86 47.54
C LYS A 98 -2.90 20.97 48.09
N THR A 99 -2.95 22.14 47.46
CA THR A 99 -2.57 23.42 48.08
C THR A 99 -3.44 24.54 47.48
N ARG A 100 -4.76 24.47 47.71
CA ARG A 100 -5.66 25.60 47.41
C ARG A 100 -6.77 25.81 48.45
N GLU A 101 -6.65 25.21 49.63
CA GLU A 101 -7.60 25.41 50.72
C GLU A 101 -6.79 25.34 52.02
N ASP A 102 -6.21 26.47 52.43
CA ASP A 102 -5.88 26.82 53.83
C ASP A 102 -5.02 28.09 53.88
N GLU A 103 -5.57 29.22 53.44
CA GLU A 103 -5.15 30.53 53.92
C GLU A 103 -6.40 31.39 54.11
N ASN A 104 -7.17 31.07 55.14
CA ASN A 104 -8.26 31.91 55.61
C ASN A 104 -8.15 32.09 57.13
N THR A 105 -7.01 32.63 57.56
CA THR A 105 -6.86 33.20 58.92
C THR A 105 -6.33 34.62 58.78
N VAL A 106 -7.26 35.51 58.45
CA VAL A 106 -7.07 36.97 58.42
C VAL A 106 -6.68 37.43 59.82
N GLN A 107 -5.39 37.71 60.02
CA GLN A 107 -4.97 38.66 61.05
C GLN A 107 -5.63 39.99 60.73
N LYS A 108 -6.53 40.44 61.60
CA LYS A 108 -7.05 41.81 61.63
C LYS A 108 -5.90 42.78 61.90
N GLN A 109 -5.20 43.18 60.85
CA GLN A 109 -4.44 44.43 60.86
C GLN A 109 -5.35 45.57 60.42
N LYS A 110 -5.46 46.53 61.32
CA LYS A 110 -6.23 47.76 61.23
C LYS A 110 -5.63 48.62 60.11
N ILE A 111 -6.22 48.58 58.90
CA ILE A 111 -5.84 49.48 57.82
C ILE A 111 -6.58 50.80 58.04
N THR A 112 -5.83 51.78 58.53
CA THR A 112 -6.20 53.19 58.39
C THR A 112 -6.24 53.53 56.91
N ALA A 113 -7.30 54.22 56.50
CA ALA A 113 -7.52 54.72 55.15
C ALA A 113 -6.26 55.43 54.62
N GLY A 114 -5.55 54.76 53.71
CA GLY A 114 -4.39 55.27 52.99
C GLY A 114 -4.62 55.08 51.49
N HIS A 115 -4.52 56.17 50.73
CA HIS A 115 -4.85 56.23 49.32
C HIS A 115 -4.19 55.12 48.49
N GLY A 116 -5.01 54.48 47.64
CA GLY A 116 -4.62 53.35 46.82
C GLY A 116 -3.63 53.72 45.72
N SER A 117 -2.39 53.27 45.90
CA SER A 117 -1.41 53.17 44.82
C SER A 117 -1.07 51.69 44.65
N VAL A 118 -1.59 51.10 43.58
CA VAL A 118 -1.22 49.72 43.19
C VAL A 118 0.28 49.72 42.93
N PRO A 119 1.07 48.82 43.55
CA PRO A 119 2.51 48.79 43.34
C PRO A 119 2.85 48.63 41.85
N ASN A 120 3.58 49.59 41.28
CA ASN A 120 3.91 49.64 39.84
C ASN A 120 4.49 48.32 39.28
N HIS A 121 5.15 47.52 40.11
CA HIS A 121 5.69 46.21 39.71
C HIS A 121 4.59 45.19 39.35
N LEU A 122 3.44 45.20 40.05
CA LEU A 122 2.29 44.34 39.74
C LEU A 122 1.63 44.75 38.43
N ILE A 123 1.57 46.06 38.16
CA ILE A 123 1.05 46.58 36.89
C ILE A 123 1.96 46.12 35.73
N GLN A 124 3.28 46.16 35.93
CA GLN A 124 4.25 45.75 34.92
C GLN A 124 4.24 44.24 34.66
N THR A 125 4.10 43.40 35.70
CA THR A 125 3.99 41.94 35.51
C THR A 125 2.68 41.55 34.85
N VAL A 126 1.56 42.18 35.23
CA VAL A 126 0.27 41.96 34.57
C VAL A 126 0.30 42.42 33.11
N ALA A 127 0.95 43.55 32.81
CA ALA A 127 1.14 43.99 31.42
C ALA A 127 1.99 43.01 30.60
N MET A 128 3.09 42.49 31.16
CA MET A 128 3.89 41.46 30.48
C MET A 128 3.11 40.15 30.28
N GLN A 129 2.37 39.70 31.29
CA GLN A 129 1.53 38.50 31.17
C GLN A 129 0.43 38.70 30.11
N GLY A 130 -0.22 39.87 30.07
CA GLY A 130 -1.18 40.22 29.03
C GLY A 130 -0.57 40.17 27.62
N GLN A 131 0.65 40.68 27.46
CA GLN A 131 1.37 40.58 26.18
C GLN A 131 1.71 39.13 25.80
N GLN A 132 2.09 38.30 26.78
CA GLN A 132 2.34 36.87 26.55
C GLN A 132 1.07 36.14 26.14
N PHE A 133 -0.06 36.39 26.80
CA PHE A 133 -1.35 35.81 26.42
C PHE A 133 -1.79 36.23 25.02
N SER A 134 -1.59 37.49 24.63
CA SER A 134 -1.87 37.93 23.26
C SER A 134 -1.07 37.13 22.23
N ARG A 135 0.24 36.93 22.45
CA ARG A 135 1.08 36.13 21.55
C ARG A 135 0.65 34.66 21.49
N PHE A 136 0.20 34.10 22.61
CA PHE A 136 -0.34 32.74 22.64
C PHE A 136 -1.66 32.64 21.88
N ALA A 137 -2.56 33.61 22.06
CA ALA A 137 -3.82 33.68 21.32
C ALA A 137 -3.55 33.78 19.81
N ASP A 138 -2.67 34.68 19.37
CA ASP A 138 -2.29 34.81 17.96
C ASP A 138 -1.70 33.50 17.40
N ARG A 139 -0.88 32.81 18.18
CA ARG A 139 -0.31 31.53 17.78
C ARG A 139 -1.37 30.44 17.66
N ILE A 140 -2.32 30.37 18.60
CA ILE A 140 -3.44 29.42 18.55
C ILE A 140 -4.28 29.70 17.30
N THR A 141 -4.68 30.94 17.05
CA THR A 141 -5.44 31.32 15.86
C THR A 141 -4.69 30.97 14.58
N SER A 142 -3.38 31.22 14.51
CA SER A 142 -2.58 30.85 13.34
C SER A 142 -2.47 29.33 13.12
N LEU A 143 -2.50 28.54 14.19
CA LEU A 143 -2.49 27.08 14.13
C LEU A 143 -3.87 26.54 13.72
N GLU A 144 -4.94 27.11 14.25
CA GLU A 144 -6.31 26.79 13.87
C GLU A 144 -6.53 27.07 12.38
N GLU A 145 -6.12 28.23 11.88
CA GLU A 145 -6.20 28.56 10.45
C GLU A 145 -5.39 27.60 9.57
N LYS A 146 -4.23 27.14 10.03
CA LYS A 146 -3.43 26.14 9.31
C LYS A 146 -4.14 24.78 9.30
N MET A 147 -4.66 24.35 10.45
CA MET A 147 -5.40 23.08 10.52
C MET A 147 -6.66 23.08 9.66
N VAL A 148 -7.37 24.22 9.58
CA VAL A 148 -8.52 24.36 8.68
C VAL A 148 -8.09 24.25 7.22
N ARG A 149 -7.03 24.97 6.82
CA ARG A 149 -6.47 24.88 5.46
C ARG A 149 -6.00 23.48 5.11
N ASP A 150 -5.23 22.84 5.99
CA ASP A 150 -4.76 21.47 5.78
C ASP A 150 -5.95 20.51 5.62
N ARG A 151 -7.00 20.67 6.42
CA ARG A 151 -8.21 19.84 6.33
C ARG A 151 -8.96 20.06 5.02
N GLU A 152 -9.03 21.29 4.53
CA GLU A 152 -9.61 21.61 3.22
C GLU A 152 -8.79 20.97 2.09
N GLU A 153 -7.46 21.11 2.12
CA GLU A 153 -6.56 20.48 1.13
C GLU A 153 -6.69 18.95 1.12
N PHE A 154 -6.78 18.32 2.31
CA PHE A 154 -7.05 16.89 2.40
C PHE A 154 -8.42 16.52 1.86
N GLY A 155 -9.45 17.33 2.13
CA GLY A 155 -10.79 17.15 1.58
C GLY A 155 -10.78 17.17 0.04
N GLU A 156 -10.15 18.17 -0.56
CA GLU A 156 -10.02 18.26 -2.03
C GLU A 156 -9.26 17.06 -2.63
N ARG A 157 -8.23 16.57 -1.93
CA ARG A 157 -7.48 15.38 -2.35
C ARG A 157 -8.34 14.12 -2.27
N ILE A 158 -9.12 13.95 -1.21
CA ILE A 158 -10.06 12.83 -1.06
C ILE A 158 -11.09 12.88 -2.18
N ASP A 159 -11.75 14.03 -2.39
CA ASP A 159 -12.74 14.19 -3.46
C ASP A 159 -12.16 13.89 -4.84
N ARG A 160 -10.89 14.26 -5.09
CA ARG A 160 -10.22 13.94 -6.36
C ARG A 160 -10.00 12.43 -6.50
N LEU A 161 -9.54 11.77 -5.44
CA LEU A 161 -9.33 10.32 -5.45
C LEU A 161 -10.65 9.57 -5.61
N GLU A 162 -11.72 9.99 -4.94
CA GLU A 162 -13.05 9.40 -5.10
C GLU A 162 -13.56 9.49 -6.54
N ARG A 163 -13.39 10.63 -7.20
CA ARG A 163 -13.72 10.77 -8.63
C ARG A 163 -12.88 9.86 -9.52
N GLN A 164 -11.59 9.70 -9.21
CA GLN A 164 -10.71 8.79 -9.96
C GLN A 164 -11.13 7.33 -9.76
N VAL A 165 -11.46 6.93 -8.54
CA VAL A 165 -11.96 5.59 -8.23
C VAL A 165 -13.27 5.31 -8.95
N ALA A 166 -14.22 6.26 -8.93
CA ALA A 166 -15.49 6.12 -9.65
C ALA A 166 -15.29 5.97 -11.16
N ALA A 167 -14.40 6.76 -11.76
CA ALA A 167 -14.09 6.65 -13.19
C ALA A 167 -13.44 5.29 -13.54
N ILE A 168 -12.57 4.77 -12.68
CA ILE A 168 -11.96 3.44 -12.87
C ILE A 168 -13.02 2.35 -12.73
N GLN A 169 -13.96 2.48 -11.78
CA GLN A 169 -15.07 1.53 -11.62
C GLN A 169 -15.95 1.47 -12.88
N GLU A 170 -16.29 2.63 -13.47
CA GLU A 170 -17.04 2.69 -14.73
C GLU A 170 -16.26 2.02 -15.88
N GLN A 171 -14.94 2.23 -15.96
CA GLN A 171 -14.10 1.53 -16.93
C GLN A 171 -14.08 0.02 -16.72
N MET A 172 -14.06 -0.45 -15.46
CA MET A 172 -14.13 -1.88 -15.15
C MET A 172 -15.46 -2.49 -15.56
N GLU A 173 -16.59 -1.82 -15.33
CA GLU A 173 -17.92 -2.27 -15.77
C GLU A 173 -18.02 -2.36 -17.30
N ALA A 174 -17.43 -1.39 -18.01
CA ALA A 174 -17.36 -1.43 -19.47
C ALA A 174 -16.52 -2.63 -19.97
N VAL A 175 -15.39 -2.91 -19.32
CA VAL A 175 -14.55 -4.08 -19.63
C VAL A 175 -15.29 -5.39 -19.34
N ASP A 176 -16.01 -5.49 -18.23
CA ASP A 176 -16.80 -6.67 -17.86
C ASP A 176 -17.93 -6.96 -18.87
N THR A 177 -18.61 -5.91 -19.31
CA THR A 177 -19.60 -5.99 -20.40
C THR A 177 -18.96 -6.50 -21.70
N TRP A 178 -17.75 -6.03 -22.01
CA TRP A 178 -17.04 -6.47 -23.21
C TRP A 178 -16.57 -7.92 -23.11
N ILE A 179 -16.08 -8.36 -21.95
CA ILE A 179 -15.72 -9.77 -21.69
C ILE A 179 -16.95 -10.65 -21.91
N THR A 180 -18.08 -10.29 -21.29
CA THR A 180 -19.34 -11.03 -21.46
C THR A 180 -19.79 -11.12 -22.91
N HIS A 181 -19.61 -10.03 -23.68
CA HIS A 181 -19.91 -10.02 -25.11
C HIS A 181 -18.99 -10.98 -25.90
N VAL A 182 -17.68 -10.95 -25.63
CA VAL A 182 -16.71 -11.82 -26.28
C VAL A 182 -16.97 -13.29 -25.94
N ASP A 183 -17.24 -13.62 -24.68
CA ASP A 183 -17.57 -14.98 -24.25
C ASP A 183 -18.82 -15.49 -24.98
N SER A 184 -19.87 -14.68 -25.07
CA SER A 184 -21.07 -15.04 -25.85
C SER A 184 -20.78 -15.28 -27.33
N GLN A 185 -19.86 -14.50 -27.93
CA GLN A 185 -19.43 -14.72 -29.32
C GLN A 185 -18.64 -16.01 -29.48
N LEU A 186 -17.80 -16.36 -28.50
CA LEU A 186 -17.06 -17.63 -28.51
C LEU A 186 -18.00 -18.82 -28.42
N ASP A 187 -18.97 -18.79 -27.50
CA ASP A 187 -19.98 -19.85 -27.38
C ASP A 187 -20.80 -20.02 -28.67
N GLN A 188 -21.16 -18.91 -29.32
CA GLN A 188 -21.85 -18.94 -30.61
C GLN A 188 -20.98 -19.54 -31.73
N ASN A 189 -19.67 -19.28 -31.70
CA ASN A 189 -18.76 -19.86 -32.68
C ASN A 189 -18.54 -21.35 -32.42
N ASP A 190 -18.39 -21.76 -31.16
CA ASP A 190 -18.25 -23.16 -30.80
C ASP A 190 -19.48 -23.97 -31.22
N THR A 191 -20.69 -23.47 -30.97
CA THR A 191 -21.93 -24.10 -31.44
C THR A 191 -22.05 -24.18 -32.96
N ARG A 192 -21.53 -23.19 -33.70
CA ARG A 192 -21.46 -23.26 -35.17
C ARG A 192 -20.45 -24.30 -35.64
N ILE A 193 -19.29 -24.39 -34.98
CA ILE A 193 -18.24 -25.36 -35.31
C ILE A 193 -18.73 -26.78 -35.05
N THR A 194 -19.38 -27.04 -33.92
CA THR A 194 -19.93 -28.37 -33.61
C THR A 194 -21.00 -28.77 -34.62
N ARG A 195 -21.90 -27.85 -34.97
CA ARG A 195 -22.91 -28.09 -36.01
C ARG A 195 -22.27 -28.40 -37.37
N LEU A 196 -21.27 -27.62 -37.78
CA LEU A 196 -20.54 -27.88 -39.03
C LEU A 196 -19.82 -29.24 -38.98
N ALA A 197 -19.25 -29.61 -37.83
CA ALA A 197 -18.63 -30.91 -37.64
C ALA A 197 -19.64 -32.07 -37.77
N GLU A 198 -20.85 -31.92 -37.23
CA GLU A 198 -21.93 -32.89 -37.39
C GLU A 198 -22.42 -32.98 -38.84
N GLU A 199 -22.67 -31.84 -39.49
CA GLU A 199 -23.07 -31.78 -40.90
C GLU A 199 -22.00 -32.41 -41.80
N THR A 200 -20.72 -32.09 -41.60
CA THR A 200 -19.62 -32.70 -42.36
C THR A 200 -19.51 -34.19 -42.07
N HIS A 201 -19.67 -34.63 -40.82
CA HIS A 201 -19.67 -36.05 -40.47
C HIS A 201 -20.80 -36.80 -41.19
N THR A 202 -22.05 -36.31 -41.14
CA THR A 202 -23.18 -36.93 -41.84
C THR A 202 -22.96 -37.03 -43.35
N TRP A 203 -22.42 -35.97 -43.98
CA TRP A 203 -22.04 -36.01 -45.39
C TRP A 203 -20.95 -37.03 -45.68
N THR A 204 -19.94 -37.15 -44.81
CA THR A 204 -18.87 -38.14 -45.00
C THR A 204 -19.37 -39.57 -44.87
N GLU A 205 -20.28 -39.85 -43.95
CA GLU A 205 -20.92 -41.18 -43.83
C GLU A 205 -21.81 -41.46 -45.04
N TYR A 206 -22.62 -40.48 -45.49
CA TYR A 206 -23.41 -40.62 -46.72
C TYR A 206 -22.54 -40.95 -47.94
N VAL A 207 -21.45 -40.21 -48.15
CA VAL A 207 -20.52 -40.47 -49.27
C VAL A 207 -19.84 -41.82 -49.12
N ARG A 208 -19.48 -42.22 -47.90
CA ARG A 208 -18.90 -43.55 -47.63
C ARG A 208 -19.88 -44.66 -48.00
N ASP A 209 -21.15 -44.53 -47.61
CA ASP A 209 -22.20 -45.50 -47.90
C ASP A 209 -22.50 -45.58 -49.41
N GLU A 210 -22.57 -44.43 -50.09
CA GLU A 210 -22.78 -44.37 -51.55
C GLU A 210 -21.60 -45.03 -52.29
N LEU A 211 -20.37 -44.76 -51.87
CA LEU A 211 -19.18 -45.42 -52.42
C LEU A 211 -19.17 -46.93 -52.15
N ALA A 212 -19.62 -47.36 -50.96
CA ALA A 212 -19.75 -48.77 -50.62
C ALA A 212 -20.80 -49.46 -51.51
N TRP A 213 -21.93 -48.80 -51.76
CA TRP A 213 -22.97 -49.28 -52.66
C TRP A 213 -22.47 -49.37 -54.12
N LEU A 214 -21.76 -48.35 -54.61
CA LEU A 214 -21.18 -48.34 -55.95
C LEU A 214 -20.13 -49.44 -56.17
N ARG A 215 -19.40 -49.83 -55.11
CA ARG A 215 -18.45 -50.96 -55.13
C ARG A 215 -19.13 -52.33 -55.27
N LEU A 216 -20.42 -52.45 -55.00
CA LEU A 216 -21.15 -53.71 -55.20
C LEU A 216 -21.33 -54.03 -56.70
N SER A 217 -21.27 -55.32 -57.04
CA SER A 217 -21.57 -55.78 -58.41
C SER A 217 -23.01 -55.44 -58.79
N TRP A 218 -23.26 -55.23 -60.09
CA TRP A 218 -24.57 -54.80 -60.60
C TRP A 218 -25.73 -55.71 -60.14
N TRP A 219 -25.49 -57.03 -60.11
CA TRP A 219 -26.48 -58.01 -59.64
C TRP A 219 -26.83 -57.85 -58.15
N LYS A 220 -25.85 -57.54 -57.28
CA LYS A 220 -26.09 -57.29 -55.85
C LYS A 220 -26.89 -56.00 -55.62
N ARG A 221 -26.62 -54.96 -56.41
CA ARG A 221 -27.38 -53.70 -56.35
C ARG A 221 -28.85 -53.87 -56.73
N ARG A 222 -29.14 -54.76 -57.69
CA ARG A 222 -30.51 -55.04 -58.14
C ARG A 222 -31.33 -55.85 -57.13
N GLN A 223 -30.69 -56.57 -56.21
CA GLN A 223 -31.38 -57.31 -55.14
C GLN A 223 -31.67 -56.47 -53.89
N GLN A 224 -31.01 -55.31 -53.72
CA GLN A 224 -31.24 -54.40 -52.58
C GLN A 224 -32.23 -53.26 -52.87
N LYS A 225 -32.75 -53.18 -54.10
CA LYS A 225 -33.83 -52.27 -54.51
C LYS A 225 -35.18 -52.94 -54.36
#